data_AF-A0A935VKF6-F1
#
_entry.id   AF-A0A935VKF6-F1
#
_cell.length_a   1.000
_cell.length_b   1.000
_cell.length_c   1.000
_cell.angle_alpha   90.00
_cell.angle_beta   90.00
_cell.angle_gamma   90.00
#
_symmetry.space_group_name_H-M   'P 1'
#
loop_
_entity.id
_entity.type
_entity.pdbx_description
1 polymer ?
#
loop_
_entity_poly.entity_id
_entity_poly.type
_entity_poly.pdbx_seq_one_letter_code
_entity_poly.pdbx_strand_id
1 'polypeptide(L)'
;MIGEGSVGPEFSLLFTGFINNRLDKLITPKDILHDNESHVIGELRKAIGCGTNDYRADIASILTTRVINYGLHYAEENTIYQKTIDRIIKLATDPDTLTDDLKYILVKKFLNGNKQKFQKMMTNPDVVKMSMK
;
A
#
# COMPACT_ATOMS: atom_id res chain seq x y z
N MET A 1 -10.66 -22.88 -23.41
CA MET A 1 -9.42 -22.06 -23.29
C MET A 1 -8.19 -22.97 -23.21
N ILE A 2 -6.99 -22.57 -23.67
CA ILE A 2 -5.78 -23.43 -23.70
C ILE A 2 -5.43 -24.02 -22.30
N GLY A 3 -5.78 -23.34 -21.21
CA GLY A 3 -5.56 -23.83 -19.85
C GLY A 3 -6.42 -25.04 -19.42
N GLU A 4 -7.67 -25.12 -19.85
CA GLU A 4 -8.62 -26.15 -19.35
C GLU A 4 -8.19 -27.57 -19.74
N GLY A 5 -7.55 -27.74 -20.89
CA GLY A 5 -7.03 -29.03 -21.35
C GLY A 5 -5.74 -29.49 -20.65
N SER A 6 -5.08 -28.61 -19.89
CA SER A 6 -3.79 -28.92 -19.22
C SER A 6 -3.92 -29.10 -17.71
N VAL A 7 -4.69 -28.22 -17.05
CA VAL A 7 -4.78 -28.14 -15.57
C VAL A 7 -6.21 -28.34 -15.07
N GLY A 8 -7.16 -28.59 -15.97
CA GLY A 8 -8.56 -28.79 -15.65
C GLY A 8 -9.36 -27.48 -15.52
N PRO A 9 -10.70 -27.59 -15.55
CA PRO A 9 -11.61 -26.44 -15.53
C PRO A 9 -11.62 -25.70 -14.19
N GLU A 10 -11.52 -26.41 -13.07
CA GLU A 10 -11.55 -25.81 -11.72
C GLU A 10 -10.33 -24.91 -11.48
N PHE A 11 -9.13 -25.41 -11.80
CA PHE A 11 -7.92 -24.59 -11.70
C PHE A 11 -8.00 -23.38 -12.62
N SER A 12 -8.43 -23.58 -13.87
CA SER A 12 -8.55 -22.49 -14.86
C SER A 12 -9.50 -21.41 -14.37
N LEU A 13 -10.63 -21.78 -13.77
CA LEU A 13 -11.60 -20.86 -13.19
C LEU A 13 -11.01 -20.09 -12.00
N LEU A 14 -10.34 -20.78 -11.07
CA LEU A 14 -9.70 -20.14 -9.91
C LEU A 14 -8.59 -19.18 -10.35
N PHE A 15 -7.78 -19.57 -11.33
CA PHE A 15 -6.72 -18.72 -11.88
C PHE A 15 -7.29 -17.49 -12.59
N THR A 16 -8.31 -17.66 -13.44
CA THR A 16 -8.99 -16.51 -14.06
C THR A 16 -9.63 -15.60 -13.01
N GLY A 17 -10.21 -16.17 -11.94
CA GLY A 17 -10.70 -15.40 -10.79
C GLY A 17 -9.59 -14.63 -10.07
N PHE A 18 -8.42 -15.23 -9.89
CA PHE A 18 -7.24 -14.59 -9.29
C PHE A 18 -6.78 -13.36 -10.10
N ILE A 19 -6.69 -13.50 -11.42
CA ILE A 19 -6.35 -12.39 -12.34
C ILE A 19 -7.44 -11.31 -12.37
N ASN A 20 -8.71 -11.71 -12.49
CA ASN A 20 -9.84 -10.77 -12.54
C ASN A 20 -9.97 -9.95 -11.25
N ASN A 21 -9.61 -10.56 -10.11
CA ASN A 21 -9.55 -9.88 -8.82
C ASN A 21 -8.23 -9.13 -8.57
N ARG A 22 -7.33 -9.07 -9.56
CA ARG A 22 -6.03 -8.39 -9.52
C ARG A 22 -5.12 -8.87 -8.38
N LEU A 23 -5.34 -10.10 -7.91
CA LEU A 23 -4.55 -10.68 -6.82
C LEU A 23 -3.11 -10.99 -7.27
N ASP A 24 -2.90 -11.17 -8.58
CA ASP A 24 -1.60 -11.30 -9.25
C ASP A 24 -0.77 -10.01 -9.21
N LYS A 25 -1.42 -8.85 -9.05
CA LYS A 25 -0.79 -7.53 -9.10
C LYS A 25 -0.44 -6.98 -7.73
N LEU A 26 -0.67 -7.74 -6.66
CA LEU A 26 -0.46 -7.26 -5.29
C LEU A 26 1.03 -7.18 -4.96
N ILE A 27 1.58 -5.97 -5.03
CA ILE A 27 2.93 -5.67 -4.56
C ILE A 27 3.11 -6.03 -3.07
N THR A 28 4.31 -6.48 -2.69
CA THR A 28 4.61 -6.87 -1.30
C THR A 28 4.82 -5.62 -0.41
N PRO A 29 4.47 -5.68 0.89
CA PRO A 29 4.63 -4.52 1.76
C PRO A 29 6.10 -4.12 1.99
N LYS A 30 7.02 -5.08 1.86
CA LYS A 30 8.47 -4.82 1.88
C LYS A 30 8.88 -3.96 0.70
N ASP A 31 8.47 -4.33 -0.51
CA ASP A 31 8.83 -3.60 -1.72
C ASP A 31 8.20 -2.20 -1.70
N ILE A 32 6.95 -2.07 -1.21
CA ILE A 32 6.30 -0.77 -1.03
C ILE A 32 7.17 0.19 -0.19
N LEU A 33 7.79 -0.30 0.89
CA LEU A 33 8.56 0.55 1.81
C LEU A 33 10.03 0.76 1.42
N HIS A 34 10.63 -0.17 0.68
CA HIS A 34 12.09 -0.20 0.53
C HIS A 34 12.60 -0.13 -0.92
N ASP A 35 11.78 -0.47 -1.91
CA ASP A 35 12.17 -0.49 -3.31
C ASP A 35 12.14 0.93 -3.96
N ASN A 36 12.38 1.02 -5.27
CA ASN A 36 12.38 2.25 -6.06
C ASN A 36 11.02 2.96 -6.03
N GLU A 37 11.03 4.30 -5.91
CA GLU A 37 9.80 5.07 -5.74
C GLU A 37 8.85 5.03 -6.91
N SER A 38 9.34 5.39 -8.09
CA SER A 38 8.52 5.46 -9.29
C SER A 38 7.96 4.09 -9.66
N HIS A 39 8.76 3.03 -9.49
CA HIS A 39 8.31 1.66 -9.72
C HIS A 39 7.16 1.28 -8.78
N VAL A 40 7.36 1.44 -7.47
CA VAL A 40 6.38 1.07 -6.43
C VAL A 40 5.05 1.81 -6.60
N ILE A 41 5.07 3.12 -6.82
CA ILE A 41 3.84 3.90 -6.98
C ILE A 41 3.09 3.46 -8.25
N GLY A 42 3.83 3.18 -9.33
CA GLY A 42 3.26 2.63 -10.55
C GLY A 42 2.55 1.29 -10.33
N GLU A 43 3.22 0.32 -9.69
CA GLU A 43 2.64 -1.00 -9.41
C GLU A 43 1.47 -0.92 -8.42
N LEU A 44 1.56 -0.07 -7.39
CA LEU A 44 0.48 0.16 -6.44
C LEU A 44 -0.77 0.72 -7.14
N ARG A 45 -0.59 1.73 -7.99
CA ARG A 45 -1.68 2.32 -8.78
C ARG A 45 -2.29 1.31 -9.76
N LYS A 46 -1.48 0.44 -10.39
CA LYS A 46 -1.97 -0.65 -11.25
C LYS A 46 -2.80 -1.67 -10.50
N ALA A 47 -2.38 -2.06 -9.29
CA ALA A 47 -3.12 -3.01 -8.46
C ALA A 47 -4.49 -2.43 -8.05
N ILE A 48 -4.49 -1.18 -7.60
CA ILE A 48 -5.69 -0.48 -7.13
C ILE A 48 -6.61 -0.08 -8.29
N GLY A 49 -6.10 0.18 -9.49
CA GLY A 49 -6.86 0.77 -10.60
C GLY A 49 -7.02 2.29 -10.45
N CYS A 50 -5.99 2.96 -9.93
CA CYS A 50 -5.96 4.41 -9.83
C CYS A 50 -5.97 5.04 -11.23
N GLY A 51 -6.76 6.11 -11.42
CA GLY A 51 -6.89 6.82 -12.70
C GLY A 51 -7.78 6.11 -13.72
N THR A 52 -8.52 5.07 -13.32
CA THR A 52 -9.53 4.40 -14.15
C THR A 52 -10.89 4.39 -13.47
N ASN A 53 -11.95 4.03 -14.20
CA ASN A 53 -13.28 3.81 -13.62
C ASN A 53 -13.36 2.52 -12.78
N ASP A 54 -12.26 1.79 -12.64
CA ASP A 54 -12.19 0.48 -11.97
C ASP A 54 -11.35 0.56 -10.67
N TYR A 55 -11.50 1.65 -9.92
CA TYR A 55 -10.85 1.81 -8.62
C TYR A 55 -11.37 0.75 -7.63
N ARG A 56 -10.45 -0.05 -7.10
CA ARG A 56 -10.71 -1.14 -6.15
C ARG A 56 -10.38 -0.68 -4.73
N ALA A 57 -11.36 -0.10 -4.05
CA ALA A 57 -11.22 0.39 -2.67
C ALA A 57 -10.85 -0.73 -1.68
N ASP A 58 -11.31 -1.95 -1.92
CA ASP A 58 -10.96 -3.14 -1.14
C ASP A 58 -9.46 -3.48 -1.27
N ILE A 59 -8.91 -3.43 -2.48
CA ILE A 59 -7.47 -3.64 -2.72
C ILE A 59 -6.65 -2.53 -2.06
N ALA A 60 -7.07 -1.27 -2.19
CA ALA A 60 -6.40 -0.13 -1.56
C ALA A 60 -6.36 -0.27 -0.03
N SER A 61 -7.48 -0.67 0.59
CA SER A 61 -7.58 -0.90 2.03
C SER A 61 -6.68 -2.05 2.51
N ILE A 62 -6.66 -3.17 1.77
CA ILE A 62 -5.79 -4.31 2.08
C ILE A 62 -4.31 -3.91 1.99
N LEU A 63 -3.90 -3.24 0.91
CA LEU A 63 -2.49 -2.83 0.73
C LEU A 63 -2.06 -1.81 1.79
N THR A 64 -2.93 -0.85 2.13
CA THR A 64 -2.70 0.11 3.22
C THR A 64 -2.48 -0.61 4.55
N THR A 65 -3.35 -1.57 4.88
CA THR A 65 -3.25 -2.37 6.11
C THR A 65 -1.97 -3.21 6.14
N ARG A 66 -1.60 -3.85 5.02
CA ARG A 66 -0.37 -4.64 4.90
C ARG A 66 0.87 -3.79 5.12
N VAL A 67 0.91 -2.57 4.55
CA VAL A 67 2.02 -1.62 4.73
C VAL A 67 2.15 -1.18 6.18
N ILE A 68 1.03 -0.84 6.83
CA ILE A 68 1.02 -0.45 8.24
C ILE A 68 1.58 -1.59 9.11
N ASN A 69 1.03 -2.80 8.97
CA ASN A 69 1.42 -3.93 9.81
C ASN A 69 2.89 -4.30 9.61
N TYR A 70 3.33 -4.40 8.35
CA TYR A 70 4.73 -4.69 8.04
C TYR A 70 5.65 -3.59 8.54
N GLY A 71 5.33 -2.32 8.29
CA GLY A 71 6.19 -1.20 8.66
C GLY A 71 6.33 -1.04 10.18
N LEU A 72 5.25 -1.25 10.93
CA LEU A 72 5.29 -1.22 12.39
C LEU A 72 6.10 -2.38 12.97
N HIS A 73 5.88 -3.60 12.49
CA HIS A 73 6.64 -4.77 12.94
C HIS A 73 8.12 -4.66 12.56
N TYR A 74 8.43 -4.25 11.32
CA TYR A 74 9.80 -3.98 10.89
C TYR A 74 10.48 -2.94 11.79
N ALA A 75 9.75 -1.91 12.22
CA ALA A 75 10.24 -0.89 13.14
C ALA A 75 10.47 -1.38 14.57
N GLU A 76 10.08 -2.58 14.97
CA GLU A 76 10.41 -3.09 16.31
C GLU A 76 11.91 -3.41 16.38
N GLU A 77 12.44 -4.10 15.37
CA GLU A 77 13.81 -4.61 15.36
C GLU A 77 14.78 -3.80 14.50
N ASN A 78 14.27 -2.95 13.59
CA ASN A 78 15.09 -2.27 12.61
C ASN A 78 15.08 -0.74 12.78
N THR A 79 16.15 -0.11 12.29
CA THR A 79 16.21 1.35 12.16
C THR A 79 15.35 1.80 10.98
N ILE A 80 14.54 2.85 11.21
CA ILE A 80 13.76 3.48 10.16
C ILE A 80 14.54 4.66 9.59
N TYR A 81 15.03 4.48 8.36
CA TYR A 81 15.75 5.52 7.63
C TYR A 81 14.80 6.55 7.02
N GLN A 82 15.34 7.73 6.73
CA GLN A 82 14.56 8.84 6.16
C GLN A 82 13.81 8.44 4.89
N LYS A 83 14.43 7.65 4.00
CA LYS A 83 13.78 7.14 2.78
C LYS A 83 12.46 6.42 3.06
N THR A 84 12.37 5.65 4.14
CA THR A 84 11.13 4.95 4.52
C THR A 84 10.10 5.93 5.08
N ILE A 85 10.53 6.93 5.84
CA ILE A 85 9.65 8.03 6.29
C ILE A 85 9.08 8.78 5.08
N ASP A 86 9.94 9.18 4.15
CA ASP A 86 9.56 9.91 2.93
C ASP A 86 8.58 9.09 2.09
N ARG A 87 8.80 7.77 2.01
CA ARG A 87 7.87 6.84 1.36
C ARG A 87 6.47 6.87 1.97
N ILE A 88 6.38 6.77 3.30
CA ILE A 88 5.08 6.77 3.99
C ILE A 88 4.40 8.13 3.83
N ILE A 89 5.16 9.23 3.90
CA ILE A 89 4.65 10.58 3.62
C ILE A 89 4.10 10.64 2.20
N LYS A 90 4.86 10.17 1.20
CA LYS A 90 4.43 10.17 -0.20
C LYS A 90 3.13 9.38 -0.39
N LEU A 91 3.00 8.20 0.22
CA LEU A 91 1.75 7.43 0.19
C LEU A 91 0.58 8.18 0.84
N ALA A 92 0.83 8.92 1.92
CA ALA A 92 -0.19 9.69 2.63
C ALA A 92 -0.57 11.00 1.93
N THR A 93 0.31 11.60 1.12
CA THR A 93 0.07 12.91 0.49
C THR A 93 -0.18 12.83 -1.00
N ASP A 94 0.04 11.67 -1.64
CA ASP A 94 -0.26 11.48 -3.05
C ASP A 94 -1.77 11.60 -3.30
N PRO A 95 -2.21 12.54 -4.15
CA PRO A 95 -3.64 12.85 -4.28
C PRO A 95 -4.44 11.71 -4.89
N ASP A 96 -3.84 10.92 -5.79
CA ASP A 96 -4.56 9.99 -6.65
C ASP A 96 -4.60 8.56 -6.11
N THR A 97 -3.61 8.15 -5.33
CA THR A 97 -3.41 6.71 -5.02
C THR A 97 -4.38 6.20 -3.96
N LEU A 98 -4.48 6.91 -2.83
CA LEU A 98 -5.32 6.53 -1.69
C LEU A 98 -6.44 7.54 -1.50
N THR A 99 -7.59 7.08 -1.03
CA THR A 99 -8.65 7.95 -0.56
C THR A 99 -8.25 8.64 0.75
N ASP A 100 -8.90 9.76 1.07
CA ASP A 100 -8.52 10.58 2.22
C ASP A 100 -8.68 9.86 3.57
N ASP A 101 -9.64 8.95 3.68
CA ASP A 101 -9.80 8.08 4.85
C ASP A 101 -8.63 7.10 5.01
N LEU A 102 -8.15 6.50 3.91
CA LEU A 102 -7.00 5.59 3.94
C LEU A 102 -5.70 6.34 4.25
N LYS A 103 -5.51 7.55 3.69
CA LYS A 103 -4.38 8.44 4.04
C LYS A 103 -4.37 8.76 5.53
N TYR A 104 -5.53 9.10 6.09
CA TYR A 104 -5.70 9.38 7.52
C TYR A 104 -5.34 8.16 8.38
N ILE A 105 -5.89 6.98 8.05
CA ILE A 105 -5.61 5.74 8.78
C ILE A 105 -4.11 5.41 8.73
N LEU A 106 -3.48 5.55 7.57
CA LEU A 106 -2.05 5.32 7.37
C LEU A 106 -1.22 6.18 8.34
N VAL A 107 -1.43 7.51 8.33
CA VAL A 107 -0.72 8.45 9.20
C VAL A 107 -0.95 8.13 10.68
N LYS A 108 -2.21 7.97 11.09
CA LYS A 108 -2.58 7.76 12.49
C LYS A 108 -1.99 6.47 13.05
N LYS A 109 -2.02 5.38 12.27
CA LYS A 109 -1.49 4.07 12.70
C LYS A 109 0.02 4.08 12.85
N PHE A 110 0.76 4.71 11.93
CA PHE A 110 2.22 4.81 12.07
C PHE A 110 2.64 5.67 13.27
N LEU A 111 2.04 6.85 13.42
CA LEU A 111 2.37 7.76 14.52
C LEU A 111 2.00 7.18 15.89
N ASN A 112 0.86 6.50 16.01
CA ASN A 112 0.43 5.90 17.27
C ASN A 112 1.15 4.57 17.57
N GLY A 113 1.50 3.80 16.53
CA GLY A 113 2.16 2.51 16.69
C GLY A 113 3.61 2.63 17.17
N ASN A 114 4.36 3.62 16.69
CA ASN A 114 5.71 3.90 17.19
C ASN A 114 6.09 5.38 17.00
N LYS A 115 5.60 6.24 17.89
CA LYS A 115 5.80 7.70 17.81
C LYS A 115 7.27 8.08 17.70
N GLN A 116 8.17 7.43 18.44
CA GLN A 116 9.59 7.77 18.45
C GLN A 116 10.24 7.57 17.08
N LYS A 117 9.92 6.47 16.38
CA LYS A 117 10.51 6.16 15.07
C LYS A 117 9.84 6.93 13.93
N PHE A 118 8.55 7.24 14.04
CA PHE A 118 7.78 7.88 12.96
C PHE A 118 7.49 9.38 13.17
N GLN A 119 7.91 10.00 14.28
CA GLN A 119 7.69 11.43 14.54
C GLN A 119 8.17 12.36 13.42
N LYS A 120 9.20 11.95 12.66
CA LYS A 120 9.71 12.74 11.53
C LYS A 120 8.67 12.92 10.42
N MET A 121 7.62 12.10 10.36
CA MET A 121 6.50 12.34 9.45
C MET A 121 5.80 13.68 9.72
N MET A 122 5.84 14.17 10.96
CA MET A 122 5.23 15.43 11.40
C MET A 122 5.97 16.67 10.87
N THR A 123 7.10 16.51 10.17
CA THR A 123 7.75 17.64 9.48
C THR A 123 7.02 18.01 8.18
N ASN A 124 6.15 17.13 7.67
CA ASN A 124 5.32 17.41 6.50
C ASN A 124 4.00 18.10 6.93
N PRO A 125 3.68 19.31 6.43
CA PRO A 125 2.49 20.05 6.83
C PRO A 125 1.16 19.33 6.59
N ASP A 126 1.05 18.53 5.52
CA ASP A 126 -0.18 17.81 5.20
C ASP A 126 -0.41 16.62 6.14
N VAL A 127 0.68 15.96 6.55
CA VAL A 127 0.65 14.95 7.61
C VAL A 127 0.21 15.56 8.93
N VAL A 128 0.71 16.75 9.29
CA VAL A 128 0.31 17.46 10.52
C VAL A 128 -1.20 17.72 10.51
N LYS A 129 -1.76 18.23 9.41
CA LYS A 129 -3.21 18.45 9.27
C LYS A 129 -4.01 17.17 9.47
N MET A 130 -3.53 16.03 8.96
CA MET A 130 -4.17 14.72 9.15
C MET A 130 -4.07 14.24 10.60
N SER A 131 -2.96 14.53 11.30
CA SER A 131 -2.75 14.07 12.68
C SER A 131 -3.54 14.85 13.74
N MET A 132 -3.99 16.06 13.43
CA MET A 132 -4.73 16.94 14.35
C MET A 132 -6.25 16.72 14.31
N LYS A 133 -6.76 15.96 13.33
CA LYS A 133 -8.18 15.60 13.20
C LYS A 133 -8.50 14.30 13.94
#